data_AF-A0A961F7W0-F1
#
_entry.id   AF-A0A961F7W0-F1
#
_cell.length_a   1.000
_cell.length_b   1.000
_cell.length_c   1.000
_cell.angle_alpha   90.00
_cell.angle_beta   90.00
_cell.angle_gamma   90.00
#
_symmetry.space_group_name_H-M   'P 1'
#
loop_
_entity.id
_entity.type
_entity.pdbx_description
1 polymer ?
#
loop_
_entity_poly.entity_id
_entity_poly.type
_entity_poly.pdbx_seq_one_letter_code
_entity_poly.pdbx_strand_id
1 'polypeptide(L)'
;MDLVGRLRRRGRKILGNRRVARTLDALRGNRCPTGQVRALFARFQPFDTGVPLIRVGGDHDGGYLLPDDLDGIAAGFSPGVDVMVTFDSEMAARGIPMFLADASVSGIAVPHPLLTFERLYVGAQTRGDTISMQDWIARHAPTEGDLLLQMDIEGAEYDTLLAMRDADLARFRVVALELHGLDDAFTVEGHARIGALMDKLLAQFVICHLHPNNYYPLASERGIAFPRLLELSLLRRDRLRGAPVPVDALPHPLDMANVPDKPDWICPPFWKG
;
A
#
# COMPACT_ATOMS: atom_id res chain seq x y z
N MET A 1 -22.60 -1.46 -7.15
CA MET A 1 -22.27 -2.85 -6.74
C MET A 1 -21.95 -2.84 -5.26
N ASP A 2 -22.46 -3.79 -4.49
CA ASP A 2 -22.14 -3.91 -3.06
C ASP A 2 -20.65 -4.28 -2.87
N LEU A 3 -19.99 -3.63 -1.89
CA LEU A 3 -18.60 -3.79 -1.45
C LEU A 3 -18.21 -5.26 -1.29
N VAL A 4 -19.12 -6.07 -0.74
CA VAL A 4 -18.95 -7.52 -0.55
C VAL A 4 -18.80 -8.26 -1.89
N GLY A 5 -19.48 -7.80 -2.95
CA GLY A 5 -19.37 -8.38 -4.29
C GLY A 5 -18.04 -8.11 -4.99
N ARG A 6 -17.38 -6.98 -4.66
CA ARG A 6 -16.14 -6.51 -5.30
C ARG A 6 -14.91 -7.22 -4.75
N LEU A 7 -14.76 -7.23 -3.42
CA LEU A 7 -13.73 -7.99 -2.74
C LEU A 7 -13.88 -9.51 -3.01
N ARG A 8 -15.10 -10.01 -3.26
CA ARG A 8 -15.36 -11.42 -3.64
C ARG A 8 -14.88 -11.77 -5.05
N ARG A 9 -14.96 -10.86 -6.03
CA ARG A 9 -14.49 -11.11 -7.41
C ARG A 9 -12.99 -10.90 -7.53
N ARG A 10 -12.45 -9.83 -6.94
CA ARG A 10 -11.03 -9.44 -6.97
C ARG A 10 -10.15 -10.44 -6.22
N GLY A 11 -10.52 -10.73 -4.97
CA GLY A 11 -9.84 -11.71 -4.14
C GLY A 11 -9.87 -13.16 -4.66
N ARG A 12 -10.96 -13.60 -5.33
CA ARG A 12 -11.07 -14.98 -5.86
C ARG A 12 -10.09 -15.25 -7.01
N LYS A 13 -9.83 -14.27 -7.88
CA LYS A 13 -8.99 -14.47 -9.07
C LYS A 13 -7.50 -14.55 -8.70
N ILE A 14 -7.05 -13.70 -7.78
CA ILE A 14 -5.65 -13.64 -7.32
C ILE A 14 -5.32 -14.83 -6.39
N LEU A 15 -6.19 -15.11 -5.41
CA LEU A 15 -5.99 -16.27 -4.52
C LEU A 15 -6.09 -17.60 -5.26
N GLY A 16 -6.92 -17.71 -6.31
CA GLY A 16 -7.03 -18.92 -7.12
C GLY A 16 -5.68 -19.31 -7.76
N ASN A 17 -5.02 -18.35 -8.40
CA ASN A 17 -3.71 -18.59 -9.02
C ASN A 17 -2.59 -18.76 -7.99
N ARG A 18 -2.55 -17.97 -6.91
CA ARG A 18 -1.55 -18.12 -5.84
C ARG A 18 -1.71 -19.43 -5.07
N ARG A 19 -2.93 -19.93 -4.88
CA ARG A 19 -3.17 -21.23 -4.24
C ARG A 19 -2.60 -22.39 -5.06
N VAL A 20 -2.70 -22.33 -6.39
CA VAL A 20 -2.07 -23.33 -7.28
C VAL A 20 -0.55 -23.24 -7.21
N ALA A 21 0.03 -22.03 -7.33
CA ALA A 21 1.48 -21.82 -7.23
C ALA A 21 2.04 -22.31 -5.88
N ARG A 22 1.39 -22.00 -4.76
CA ARG A 22 1.81 -22.48 -3.44
C ARG A 22 1.65 -23.98 -3.22
N THR A 23 0.64 -24.59 -3.84
CA THR A 23 0.49 -26.04 -3.80
C THR A 23 1.66 -26.68 -4.54
N LEU A 24 2.07 -26.12 -5.67
CA LEU A 24 3.25 -26.57 -6.40
C LEU A 24 4.56 -26.32 -5.62
N ASP A 25 4.72 -25.18 -4.96
CA ASP A 25 5.89 -24.91 -4.10
C ASP A 25 5.95 -25.81 -2.87
N ALA A 26 4.78 -26.13 -2.29
CA ALA A 26 4.68 -27.11 -1.20
C ALA A 26 5.15 -28.49 -1.66
N LEU A 27 4.71 -28.91 -2.85
CA LEU A 27 5.11 -30.18 -3.46
C LEU A 27 6.59 -30.21 -3.86
N ARG A 28 7.19 -29.05 -4.16
CA ARG A 28 8.61 -28.88 -4.51
C ARG A 28 9.53 -28.67 -3.30
N GLY A 29 8.99 -28.56 -2.08
CA GLY A 29 9.77 -28.24 -0.89
C GLY A 29 10.39 -26.83 -0.86
N ASN A 30 9.93 -25.93 -1.74
CA ASN A 30 10.52 -24.60 -1.95
C ASN A 30 9.99 -23.56 -0.94
N ARG A 31 10.12 -23.86 0.35
CA ARG A 31 9.59 -23.03 1.45
C ARG A 31 10.70 -22.26 2.14
N CYS A 32 10.46 -20.98 2.40
CA CYS A 32 11.37 -20.14 3.17
C CYS A 32 11.48 -20.66 4.63
N PRO A 33 12.68 -20.69 5.25
CA PRO A 33 12.85 -21.02 6.65
C PRO A 33 12.05 -20.09 7.58
N THR A 34 11.36 -20.64 8.58
CA THR A 34 10.51 -19.87 9.51
C THR A 34 11.24 -18.70 10.17
N GLY A 35 12.53 -18.86 10.51
CA GLY A 35 13.34 -17.78 11.08
C GLY A 35 13.53 -16.59 10.14
N GLN A 36 13.71 -16.86 8.84
CA GLN A 36 13.79 -15.80 7.82
C GLN A 36 12.44 -15.11 7.66
N VAL A 37 11.33 -15.85 7.61
CA VAL A 37 9.98 -15.27 7.54
C VAL A 37 9.70 -14.34 8.73
N ARG A 38 10.07 -14.76 9.96
CA ARG A 38 9.95 -13.89 11.15
C ARG A 38 10.80 -12.63 11.02
N ALA A 39 12.05 -12.76 10.57
CA ALA A 39 12.93 -11.62 10.35
C ALA A 39 12.38 -10.65 9.31
N LEU A 40 11.78 -11.15 8.22
CA LEU A 40 11.13 -10.32 7.21
C LEU A 40 9.94 -9.57 7.78
N PHE A 41 9.04 -10.25 8.49
CA PHE A 41 7.88 -9.58 9.08
C PHE A 41 8.26 -8.56 10.16
N ALA A 42 9.32 -8.79 10.94
CA ALA A 42 9.81 -7.81 11.91
C ALA A 42 10.21 -6.46 11.27
N ARG A 43 10.54 -6.43 9.97
CA ARG A 43 10.91 -5.21 9.24
C ARG A 43 9.73 -4.27 8.98
N PHE A 44 8.49 -4.74 9.15
CA PHE A 44 7.30 -3.91 9.00
C PHE A 44 7.01 -3.06 10.25
N GLN A 45 7.81 -3.18 11.32
CA GLN A 45 7.63 -2.41 12.57
C GLN A 45 7.34 -0.92 12.29
N PRO A 46 6.17 -0.41 12.71
CA PRO A 46 5.87 1.02 12.62
C PRO A 46 6.53 1.81 13.76
N PHE A 47 6.82 3.07 13.48
CA PHE A 47 7.44 4.02 14.39
C PHE A 47 6.65 5.33 14.47
N ASP A 48 6.54 5.90 15.66
CA ASP A 48 6.24 7.31 15.84
C ASP A 48 7.35 8.15 15.20
N THR A 49 6.94 9.03 14.29
CA THR A 49 7.84 9.90 13.52
C THR A 49 7.90 11.33 14.07
N GLY A 50 7.20 11.61 15.17
CA GLY A 50 6.97 12.95 15.72
C GLY A 50 5.96 13.78 14.90
N VAL A 51 5.37 13.21 13.86
CA VAL A 51 4.32 13.82 13.04
C VAL A 51 2.97 13.16 13.39
N PRO A 52 1.95 13.93 13.81
CA PRO A 52 0.62 13.38 14.09
C PRO A 52 0.02 12.65 12.89
N LEU A 53 -0.75 11.60 13.15
CA LEU A 53 -1.50 10.90 12.10
C LEU A 53 -2.91 11.48 11.96
N ILE A 54 -3.39 11.61 10.72
CA ILE A 54 -4.74 12.02 10.36
C ILE A 54 -5.38 10.96 9.45
N ARG A 55 -6.70 10.77 9.57
CA ARG A 55 -7.46 9.93 8.63
C ARG A 55 -7.77 10.73 7.37
N VAL A 56 -7.50 10.13 6.21
CA VAL A 56 -7.77 10.70 4.90
C VAL A 56 -8.56 9.70 4.06
N GLY A 57 -9.61 10.17 3.39
CA GLY A 57 -10.45 9.35 2.51
C GLY A 57 -11.71 8.84 3.19
N GLY A 58 -12.13 7.62 2.85
CA GLY A 58 -13.38 7.05 3.38
C GLY A 58 -13.31 6.66 4.86
N ASP A 59 -14.46 6.47 5.50
CA ASP A 59 -14.54 5.92 6.87
C ASP A 59 -14.12 4.45 6.94
N HIS A 60 -14.03 3.75 5.80
CA HIS A 60 -13.73 2.32 5.71
C HIS A 60 -12.70 2.10 4.59
N ASP A 61 -12.91 1.08 3.75
CA ASP A 61 -12.11 0.79 2.56
C ASP A 61 -11.83 2.05 1.73
N GLY A 62 -10.56 2.26 1.36
CA GLY A 62 -10.10 3.48 0.69
C GLY A 62 -9.87 4.68 1.61
N GLY A 63 -9.78 4.47 2.93
CA GLY A 63 -9.33 5.47 3.90
C GLY A 63 -8.08 5.04 4.64
N TYR A 64 -7.10 5.93 4.74
CA TYR A 64 -5.77 5.64 5.30
C TYR A 64 -5.43 6.61 6.42
N LEU A 65 -4.60 6.18 7.38
CA LEU A 65 -3.95 7.12 8.30
C LEU A 65 -2.63 7.61 7.71
N LEU A 66 -2.51 8.91 7.48
CA LEU A 66 -1.31 9.54 6.95
C LEU A 66 -0.65 10.43 8.00
N PRO A 67 0.68 10.62 7.96
CA PRO A 67 1.32 11.70 8.69
C PRO A 67 0.79 13.05 8.19
N ASP A 68 0.43 13.94 9.11
CA ASP A 68 -0.04 15.30 8.86
C ASP A 68 1.13 16.22 8.44
N ASP A 69 1.74 15.87 7.31
CA ASP A 69 2.84 16.58 6.65
C ASP A 69 2.54 16.76 5.15
N LEU A 70 1.27 17.08 4.87
CA LEU A 70 0.71 17.18 3.51
C LEU A 70 0.86 18.58 2.90
N ASP A 71 1.17 19.59 3.72
CA ASP A 71 1.33 20.97 3.26
C ASP A 71 2.49 21.11 2.28
N GLY A 72 2.21 21.71 1.11
CA GLY A 72 3.19 21.93 0.06
C GLY A 72 3.54 20.69 -0.76
N ILE A 73 2.77 19.60 -0.66
CA ILE A 73 2.82 18.52 -1.65
C ILE A 73 2.37 19.08 -3.01
N ALA A 74 3.18 18.85 -4.03
CA ALA A 74 3.02 19.46 -5.34
C ALA A 74 2.04 18.67 -6.24
N ALA A 75 1.98 17.35 -6.07
CA ALA A 75 1.04 16.48 -6.76
C ALA A 75 0.94 15.12 -6.05
N GLY A 76 -0.19 14.43 -6.22
CA GLY A 76 -0.39 13.07 -5.78
C GLY A 76 -0.66 12.11 -6.93
N PHE A 77 -0.25 10.86 -6.76
CA PHE A 77 -0.48 9.76 -7.68
C PHE A 77 -1.26 8.66 -6.98
N SER A 78 -2.30 8.16 -7.64
CA SER A 78 -3.29 7.25 -7.06
C SER A 78 -3.70 6.18 -8.07
N PRO A 79 -2.89 5.12 -8.27
CA PRO A 79 -3.28 4.01 -9.13
C PRO A 79 -4.14 2.97 -8.41
N GLY A 80 -5.05 2.37 -9.18
CA GLY A 80 -6.00 1.33 -8.74
C GLY A 80 -7.26 1.87 -8.05
N VAL A 81 -7.67 3.07 -8.45
CA VAL A 81 -8.88 3.73 -7.94
C VAL A 81 -10.17 3.03 -8.34
N ASP A 82 -11.20 3.13 -7.50
CA ASP A 82 -12.58 2.81 -7.88
C ASP A 82 -13.26 4.05 -8.51
N VAL A 83 -14.53 3.88 -8.89
CA VAL A 83 -15.44 4.96 -9.31
C VAL A 83 -15.59 6.02 -8.20
N MET A 84 -15.53 5.61 -6.93
CA MET A 84 -15.53 6.51 -5.78
C MET A 84 -14.10 6.76 -5.32
N VAL A 85 -13.71 8.03 -5.30
CA VAL A 85 -12.32 8.49 -5.10
C VAL A 85 -12.24 9.44 -3.90
N THR A 86 -12.68 8.96 -2.74
CA THR A 86 -12.81 9.79 -1.52
C THR A 86 -11.47 10.31 -1.03
N PHE A 87 -10.43 9.47 -1.03
CA PHE A 87 -9.06 9.87 -0.72
C PHE A 87 -8.60 11.02 -1.63
N ASP A 88 -8.71 10.84 -2.94
CA ASP A 88 -8.26 11.81 -3.93
C ASP A 88 -9.06 13.11 -3.85
N SER A 89 -10.36 13.00 -3.61
CA SER A 89 -11.25 14.16 -3.43
C SER A 89 -10.84 14.99 -2.22
N GLU A 90 -10.44 14.35 -1.12
CA GLU A 90 -9.94 15.05 0.06
C GLU A 90 -8.58 15.72 -0.20
N MET A 91 -7.67 15.08 -0.93
CA MET A 91 -6.40 15.69 -1.33
C MET A 91 -6.61 16.88 -2.27
N ALA A 92 -7.52 16.75 -3.23
CA ALA A 92 -7.91 17.84 -4.11
C ALA A 92 -8.54 19.01 -3.34
N ALA A 93 -9.34 18.75 -2.30
CA ALA A 93 -9.88 19.79 -1.43
C ALA A 93 -8.80 20.53 -0.63
N ARG A 94 -7.65 19.89 -0.38
CA ARG A 94 -6.44 20.51 0.20
C ARG A 94 -5.59 21.25 -0.85
N GLY A 95 -6.03 21.29 -2.11
CA GLY A 95 -5.32 21.97 -3.19
C GLY A 95 -4.22 21.14 -3.85
N ILE A 96 -4.17 19.82 -3.59
CA ILE A 96 -3.18 18.92 -4.19
C ILE A 96 -3.74 18.36 -5.51
N PRO A 97 -3.11 18.61 -6.68
CA PRO A 97 -3.46 17.94 -7.92
C PRO A 97 -3.24 16.42 -7.80
N MET A 98 -4.26 15.63 -8.12
CA MET A 98 -4.20 14.16 -8.08
C MET A 98 -4.30 13.59 -9.48
N PHE A 99 -3.42 12.62 -9.77
CA PHE A 99 -3.40 11.84 -10.99
C PHE A 99 -3.81 10.41 -10.67
N LEU A 100 -4.93 9.97 -11.26
CA LEU A 100 -5.60 8.72 -10.94
C LEU A 100 -5.51 7.78 -12.14
N ALA A 101 -5.23 6.50 -11.91
CA ALA A 101 -5.16 5.53 -13.00
C ALA A 101 -5.78 4.18 -12.61
N ASP A 102 -6.80 3.75 -13.36
CA ASP A 102 -7.30 2.37 -13.31
C ASP A 102 -8.01 2.02 -14.62
N ALA A 103 -7.49 1.03 -15.36
CA ALA A 103 -8.08 0.60 -16.64
C ALA A 103 -9.36 -0.26 -16.50
N SER A 104 -9.66 -0.75 -15.30
CA SER A 104 -10.82 -1.58 -14.96
C SER A 104 -12.12 -0.78 -14.75
N VAL A 105 -12.01 0.52 -14.50
CA VAL A 105 -13.14 1.45 -14.42
C VAL A 105 -13.20 2.35 -15.66
N SER A 106 -14.40 2.81 -16.02
CA SER A 106 -14.57 3.71 -17.17
C SER A 106 -14.27 5.18 -16.84
N GLY A 107 -14.20 5.54 -15.57
CA GLY A 107 -14.02 6.90 -15.08
C GLY A 107 -14.40 7.04 -13.60
N ILE A 108 -14.21 8.25 -13.07
CA ILE A 108 -14.55 8.64 -11.69
C ILE A 108 -15.96 9.23 -11.62
N ALA A 109 -16.65 9.03 -10.49
CA ALA A 109 -18.03 9.50 -10.31
C ALA A 109 -18.16 11.02 -10.24
N VAL A 110 -17.19 11.69 -9.61
CA VAL A 110 -17.23 13.13 -9.36
C VAL A 110 -16.02 13.77 -10.01
N PRO A 111 -16.18 14.51 -11.12
CA PRO A 111 -15.08 15.24 -11.72
C PRO A 111 -14.71 16.45 -10.85
N HIS A 112 -13.43 16.79 -10.83
CA HIS A 112 -12.93 17.96 -10.11
C HIS A 112 -11.70 18.52 -10.85
N PRO A 113 -11.47 19.85 -10.89
CA PRO A 113 -10.39 20.46 -11.67
C PRO A 113 -8.98 19.97 -11.30
N LEU A 114 -8.80 19.53 -10.06
CA LEU A 114 -7.55 18.96 -9.55
C LEU A 114 -7.49 17.43 -9.62
N LEU A 115 -8.47 16.77 -10.24
CA LEU A 115 -8.46 15.32 -10.45
C LEU A 115 -8.31 15.02 -11.94
N THR A 116 -7.23 14.34 -12.30
CA THR A 116 -6.98 13.87 -13.67
C THR A 116 -7.02 12.35 -13.69
N PHE A 117 -8.04 11.77 -14.34
CA PHE A 117 -8.18 10.32 -14.48
C PHE A 117 -7.68 9.84 -15.84
N GLU A 118 -6.85 8.79 -15.84
CA GLU A 118 -6.40 8.08 -17.02
C GLU A 118 -6.80 6.60 -16.94
N ARG A 119 -7.39 6.10 -18.02
CA ARG A 119 -7.77 4.69 -18.12
C ARG A 119 -6.56 3.83 -18.50
N LEU A 120 -5.63 3.67 -17.57
CA LEU A 120 -4.39 2.92 -17.70
C LEU A 120 -4.20 2.00 -16.49
N TYR A 121 -3.56 0.85 -16.69
CA TYR A 121 -2.93 0.11 -15.59
C TYR A 121 -1.60 0.76 -15.24
N VAL A 122 -1.16 0.62 -14.00
CA VAL A 122 0.19 0.99 -13.58
C VAL A 122 1.01 -0.27 -13.33
N GLY A 123 2.23 -0.31 -13.84
CA GLY A 123 3.07 -1.50 -13.79
C GLY A 123 4.56 -1.20 -13.88
N ALA A 124 5.37 -2.26 -13.97
CA ALA A 124 6.83 -2.15 -14.01
C ALA A 124 7.38 -1.44 -15.27
N GLN A 125 6.64 -1.46 -16.39
CA GLN A 125 7.08 -0.90 -17.67
C GLN A 125 5.89 -0.34 -18.46
N THR A 126 6.12 0.74 -19.21
CA THR A 126 5.12 1.28 -20.13
C THR A 126 4.99 0.41 -21.36
N ARG A 127 3.81 -0.18 -21.57
CA ARG A 127 3.48 -0.98 -22.74
C ARG A 127 1.97 -1.14 -22.87
N GLY A 128 1.43 -0.86 -24.06
CA GLY A 128 0.01 -1.06 -24.33
C GLY A 128 -0.86 -0.16 -23.45
N ASP A 129 -1.71 -0.78 -22.63
CA ASP A 129 -2.60 -0.12 -21.66
C ASP A 129 -1.97 0.05 -20.26
N THR A 130 -0.67 -0.23 -20.12
CA THR A 130 0.07 -0.09 -18.86
C THR A 130 1.09 1.04 -18.95
N ILE A 131 1.20 1.86 -17.89
CA ILE A 131 2.20 2.92 -17.73
C ILE A 131 3.12 2.62 -16.54
N SER A 132 4.42 2.92 -16.68
CA SER A 132 5.35 2.88 -15.56
C SER A 132 5.18 4.10 -14.65
N MET A 133 5.50 3.97 -13.36
CA MET A 133 5.46 5.13 -12.46
C MET A 133 6.39 6.26 -12.93
N GLN A 134 7.54 5.94 -13.51
CA GLN A 134 8.49 6.93 -14.01
C GLN A 134 7.93 7.75 -15.16
N ASP A 135 7.31 7.08 -16.14
CA ASP A 135 6.69 7.75 -17.26
C ASP A 135 5.45 8.54 -16.83
N TRP A 136 4.74 8.05 -15.82
CA TRP A 136 3.57 8.74 -15.28
C TRP A 136 3.95 10.00 -14.49
N ILE A 137 4.99 9.92 -13.66
CA ILE A 137 5.58 11.07 -12.97
C ILE A 137 6.10 12.08 -13.99
N ALA A 138 6.86 11.64 -15.00
CA ALA A 138 7.40 12.53 -16.03
C ALA A 138 6.31 13.25 -16.86
N ARG A 139 5.12 12.64 -16.98
CA ARG A 139 3.98 13.21 -17.71
C ARG A 139 3.30 14.34 -16.94
N HIS A 140 3.20 14.22 -15.62
CA HIS A 140 2.25 15.01 -14.83
C HIS A 140 2.85 15.76 -13.65
N ALA A 141 3.89 15.20 -13.02
CA ALA A 141 4.51 15.86 -11.89
C ALA A 141 5.26 17.12 -12.35
N PRO A 142 5.24 18.21 -11.56
CA PRO A 142 6.18 19.30 -11.76
C PRO A 142 7.63 18.80 -11.65
N THR A 143 8.59 19.56 -12.18
CA THR A 143 10.01 19.21 -12.11
C THR A 143 10.50 19.14 -10.65
N GLU A 144 10.04 20.07 -9.83
CA GLU A 144 10.41 20.19 -8.42
C GLU A 144 9.19 19.95 -7.51
N GLY A 145 9.46 19.70 -6.24
CA GLY A 145 8.44 19.53 -5.22
C GLY A 145 8.17 18.07 -4.86
N ASP A 146 7.64 17.93 -3.64
CA ASP A 146 7.35 16.65 -3.02
C ASP A 146 6.02 16.08 -3.54
N LEU A 147 5.98 14.76 -3.68
CA LEU A 147 4.83 14.01 -4.18
C LEU A 147 4.14 13.21 -3.08
N LEU A 148 2.88 12.86 -3.31
CA LEU A 148 2.11 11.88 -2.54
C LEU A 148 1.86 10.63 -3.39
N LEU A 149 1.95 9.45 -2.79
CA LEU A 149 1.50 8.20 -3.40
C LEU A 149 0.44 7.55 -2.52
N GLN A 150 -0.71 7.21 -3.08
CA GLN A 150 -1.62 6.20 -2.53
C GLN A 150 -1.69 5.08 -3.56
N MET A 151 -1.41 3.83 -3.20
CA MET A 151 -1.35 2.73 -4.17
C MET A 151 -2.00 1.47 -3.62
N ASP A 152 -3.04 1.03 -4.31
CA ASP A 152 -3.68 -0.27 -4.16
C ASP A 152 -3.89 -0.82 -5.57
N ILE A 153 -3.02 -1.73 -6.03
CA ILE A 153 -3.05 -2.25 -7.41
C ILE A 153 -3.03 -3.78 -7.43
N GLU A 154 -3.68 -4.39 -6.45
CA GLU A 154 -4.09 -5.79 -6.46
C GLU A 154 -2.92 -6.78 -6.69
N GLY A 155 -1.73 -6.50 -6.14
CA GLY A 155 -0.54 -7.35 -6.23
C GLY A 155 0.54 -6.87 -7.20
N ALA A 156 0.23 -5.85 -8.02
CA ALA A 156 1.21 -5.22 -8.89
C ALA A 156 2.11 -4.22 -8.16
N GLU A 157 1.90 -3.97 -6.85
CA GLU A 157 2.67 -3.00 -6.05
C GLU A 157 4.16 -3.35 -6.08
N TYR A 158 4.48 -4.62 -5.88
CA TYR A 158 5.86 -5.10 -5.79
C TYR A 158 6.66 -4.83 -7.07
N ASP A 159 6.18 -5.28 -8.23
CA ASP A 159 6.96 -5.12 -9.47
C ASP A 159 7.01 -3.66 -9.93
N THR A 160 5.93 -2.92 -9.70
CA THR A 160 5.84 -1.49 -10.00
C THR A 160 6.85 -0.69 -9.18
N LEU A 161 6.86 -0.88 -7.86
CA LEU A 161 7.76 -0.16 -6.96
C LEU A 161 9.20 -0.64 -7.11
N LEU A 162 9.46 -1.94 -7.31
CA LEU A 162 10.82 -2.46 -7.54
C LEU A 162 11.43 -1.92 -8.85
N ALA A 163 10.61 -1.75 -9.89
CA ALA A 163 11.06 -1.16 -11.15
C ALA A 163 11.26 0.35 -11.07
N MET A 164 10.64 1.05 -10.12
CA MET A 164 10.77 2.50 -9.93
C MET A 164 12.22 2.91 -9.65
N ARG A 165 12.72 3.98 -10.29
CA ARG A 165 14.08 4.49 -9.98
C ARG A 165 14.08 5.07 -8.57
N ASP A 166 15.18 4.90 -7.84
CA ASP A 166 15.31 5.44 -6.47
C ASP A 166 15.12 6.96 -6.42
N ALA A 167 15.56 7.67 -7.46
CA ALA A 167 15.38 9.12 -7.57
C ALA A 167 13.91 9.54 -7.73
N ASP A 168 13.08 8.75 -8.42
CA ASP A 168 11.65 9.04 -8.53
C ASP A 168 10.93 8.68 -7.23
N LEU A 169 11.30 7.54 -6.63
CA LEU A 169 10.76 7.12 -5.33
C LEU A 169 11.05 8.16 -4.24
N ALA A 170 12.25 8.75 -4.25
CA ALA A 170 12.67 9.77 -3.29
C ALA A 170 11.85 11.06 -3.38
N ARG A 171 11.14 11.31 -4.50
CA ARG A 171 10.25 12.46 -4.63
C ARG A 171 9.01 12.34 -3.77
N PHE A 172 8.58 11.13 -3.43
CA PHE A 172 7.43 10.94 -2.57
C PHE A 172 7.79 11.27 -1.13
N ARG A 173 7.05 12.21 -0.55
CA ARG A 173 7.16 12.56 0.87
C ARG A 173 6.38 11.59 1.74
N VAL A 174 5.17 11.27 1.30
CA VAL A 174 4.23 10.37 1.96
C VAL A 174 3.81 9.30 0.96
N VAL A 175 3.79 8.06 1.43
CA VAL A 175 3.39 6.90 0.65
C VAL A 175 2.39 6.07 1.47
N ALA A 176 1.18 5.87 0.96
CA ALA A 176 0.20 4.93 1.47
C ALA A 176 0.09 3.74 0.51
N LEU A 177 0.26 2.52 1.02
CA LEU A 177 0.21 1.29 0.22
C LEU A 177 -0.79 0.31 0.81
N GLU A 178 -1.44 -0.48 -0.04
CA GLU A 178 -2.05 -1.75 0.35
C GLU A 178 -1.28 -2.93 -0.26
N LEU A 179 -0.55 -3.68 0.57
CA LEU A 179 0.25 -4.81 0.10
C LEU A 179 -0.57 -6.09 0.02
N HIS A 180 -0.63 -6.63 -1.21
CA HIS A 180 -1.42 -7.81 -1.53
C HIS A 180 -0.65 -9.13 -1.43
N GLY A 181 -1.20 -10.03 -0.61
CA GLY A 181 -0.80 -11.43 -0.45
C GLY A 181 0.58 -11.63 0.16
N LEU A 182 0.73 -11.10 1.37
CA LEU A 182 1.88 -11.33 2.26
C LEU A 182 2.13 -12.81 2.63
N ASP A 183 1.17 -13.70 2.35
CA ASP A 183 1.37 -15.14 2.47
C ASP A 183 2.43 -15.70 1.51
N ASP A 184 2.85 -14.94 0.49
CA ASP A 184 4.00 -15.31 -0.34
C ASP A 184 5.34 -15.18 0.40
N ALA A 185 5.38 -14.56 1.58
CA ALA A 185 6.58 -14.54 2.43
C ALA A 185 7.08 -15.93 2.83
N PHE A 186 6.24 -16.97 2.71
CA PHE A 186 6.59 -18.36 3.03
C PHE A 186 7.18 -19.13 1.84
N THR A 187 7.12 -18.60 0.61
CA THR A 187 7.83 -19.17 -0.54
C THR A 187 9.17 -18.50 -0.70
N VAL A 188 10.16 -19.18 -1.29
CA VAL A 188 11.51 -18.59 -1.47
C VAL A 188 11.45 -17.35 -2.37
N GLU A 189 10.71 -17.42 -3.48
CA GLU A 189 10.59 -16.31 -4.44
C GLU A 189 9.81 -15.13 -3.84
N GLY A 190 8.68 -15.40 -3.17
CA GLY A 190 7.87 -14.37 -2.54
C GLY A 190 8.59 -13.69 -1.37
N HIS A 191 9.31 -14.46 -0.55
CA HIS A 191 10.18 -13.91 0.49
C HIS A 191 11.21 -12.94 -0.08
N ALA A 192 11.92 -13.34 -1.15
CA ALA A 192 12.91 -12.49 -1.79
C ALA A 192 12.29 -11.22 -2.38
N ARG A 193 11.13 -11.32 -3.03
CA ARG A 193 10.41 -10.18 -3.62
C ARG A 193 9.92 -9.18 -2.57
N ILE A 194 9.30 -9.67 -1.50
CA ILE A 194 8.84 -8.82 -0.39
C ILE A 194 10.07 -8.19 0.32
N GLY A 195 11.12 -8.98 0.56
CA GLY A 195 12.37 -8.48 1.15
C GLY A 195 13.02 -7.36 0.34
N ALA A 196 13.11 -7.53 -0.98
CA ALA A 196 13.66 -6.51 -1.87
C ALA A 196 12.82 -5.22 -1.89
N LEU A 197 11.48 -5.34 -1.86
CA LEU A 197 10.60 -4.17 -1.75
C LEU A 197 10.86 -3.43 -0.43
N MET A 198 10.92 -4.17 0.68
CA MET A 198 11.19 -3.59 1.99
C MET A 198 12.59 -2.97 2.06
N ASP A 199 13.60 -3.52 1.38
CA ASP A 199 14.95 -2.93 1.33
C ASP A 199 14.89 -1.56 0.66
N LYS A 200 14.19 -1.49 -0.48
CA LYS A 200 14.02 -0.26 -1.25
C LYS A 200 13.23 0.81 -0.48
N LEU A 201 12.10 0.46 0.12
CA LEU A 201 11.27 1.39 0.88
C LEU A 201 11.99 1.87 2.14
N LEU A 202 12.54 0.96 2.94
CA LEU A 202 13.16 1.34 4.22
C LEU A 202 14.48 2.10 4.05
N ALA A 203 15.11 2.08 2.87
CA ALA A 203 16.26 2.92 2.58
C ALA A 203 15.92 4.43 2.62
N GLN A 204 14.67 4.80 2.31
CA GLN A 204 14.28 6.21 2.14
C GLN A 204 13.15 6.62 3.09
N PHE A 205 12.39 5.68 3.63
CA PHE A 205 11.20 5.93 4.44
C PHE A 205 11.25 5.26 5.81
N VAL A 206 10.36 5.72 6.69
CA VAL A 206 9.96 5.06 7.93
C VAL A 206 8.48 4.74 7.86
N ILE A 207 8.11 3.51 8.23
CA ILE A 207 6.70 3.11 8.36
C ILE A 207 6.15 3.83 9.59
N CYS A 208 5.19 4.72 9.40
CA CYS A 208 4.58 5.48 10.48
C CYS A 208 3.24 4.87 10.95
N HIS A 209 2.64 3.99 10.14
CA HIS A 209 1.39 3.32 10.49
C HIS A 209 1.25 1.99 9.75
N LEU A 210 0.56 1.04 10.39
CA LEU A 210 0.15 -0.24 9.84
C LEU A 210 -1.30 -0.52 10.23
N HIS A 211 -2.09 -1.01 9.29
CA HIS A 211 -3.46 -1.46 9.54
C HIS A 211 -3.77 -2.74 8.74
N PRO A 212 -4.07 -3.87 9.41
CA PRO A 212 -4.42 -5.10 8.72
C PRO A 212 -5.83 -4.99 8.10
N ASN A 213 -5.93 -5.09 6.77
CA ASN A 213 -7.24 -5.07 6.13
C ASN A 213 -8.07 -6.32 6.53
N ASN A 214 -9.22 -6.07 7.15
CA ASN A 214 -10.04 -7.10 7.76
C ASN A 214 -10.94 -7.88 6.80
N TYR A 215 -10.77 -7.71 5.48
CA TYR A 215 -11.50 -8.48 4.49
C TYR A 215 -11.22 -9.99 4.60
N TYR A 216 -9.99 -10.39 4.88
CA TYR A 216 -9.64 -11.79 5.18
C TYR A 216 -9.39 -11.97 6.68
N PRO A 217 -9.70 -13.15 7.25
CA PRO A 217 -9.16 -13.53 8.54
C PRO A 217 -7.63 -13.54 8.50
N LEU A 218 -6.99 -13.27 9.66
CA LEU A 218 -5.56 -13.51 9.80
C LEU A 218 -5.23 -14.95 9.39
N ALA A 219 -4.22 -15.10 8.55
CA ALA A 219 -3.67 -16.39 8.18
C ALA A 219 -2.70 -16.86 9.27
N SER A 220 -2.52 -18.17 9.39
CA SER A 220 -1.51 -18.76 10.26
C SER A 220 -0.74 -19.84 9.50
N GLU A 221 0.58 -19.68 9.41
CA GLU A 221 1.48 -20.69 8.85
C GLU A 221 2.72 -20.81 9.74
N ARG A 222 3.07 -22.05 10.12
CA ARG A 222 4.27 -22.36 10.93
C ARG A 222 4.37 -21.56 12.24
N GLY A 223 3.24 -21.33 12.89
CA GLY A 223 3.16 -20.60 14.16
C GLY A 223 3.38 -19.09 14.05
N ILE A 224 3.19 -18.52 12.85
CA ILE A 224 3.18 -17.08 12.58
C ILE A 224 1.78 -16.70 12.14
N ALA A 225 1.12 -15.81 12.88
CA ALA A 225 -0.15 -15.20 12.48
C ALA A 225 0.12 -13.90 11.72
N PHE A 226 -0.49 -13.70 10.56
CA PHE A 226 -0.20 -12.54 9.70
C PHE A 226 -1.42 -12.18 8.83
N PRO A 227 -1.57 -10.90 8.43
CA PRO A 227 -2.62 -10.52 7.51
C PRO A 227 -2.22 -10.81 6.06
N ARG A 228 -3.20 -11.11 5.22
CA ARG A 228 -2.95 -11.29 3.77
C ARG A 228 -2.88 -9.96 3.03
N LEU A 229 -3.60 -8.97 3.53
CA LEU A 229 -3.70 -7.61 3.02
C LEU A 229 -3.26 -6.68 4.14
N LEU A 230 -2.33 -5.78 3.87
CA LEU A 230 -1.79 -4.87 4.87
C LEU A 230 -1.71 -3.47 4.29
N GLU A 231 -2.43 -2.55 4.92
CA GLU A 231 -2.26 -1.13 4.68
C GLU A 231 -1.07 -0.63 5.49
N LEU A 232 -0.24 0.20 4.87
CA LEU A 232 0.87 0.86 5.54
C LEU A 232 1.08 2.26 4.99
N SER A 233 1.41 3.18 5.91
CA SER A 233 1.81 4.54 5.57
C SER A 233 3.27 4.75 5.92
N LEU A 234 3.98 5.40 4.99
CA LEU A 234 5.40 5.67 5.10
C LEU A 234 5.66 7.17 4.97
N LEU A 235 6.57 7.68 5.79
CA LEU A 235 7.07 9.06 5.76
C LEU A 235 8.54 9.05 5.35
N ARG A 236 8.93 9.95 4.43
CA ARG A 236 10.31 10.09 3.99
C ARG A 236 11.21 10.50 5.16
N ARG A 237 12.41 9.90 5.25
CA ARG A 237 13.31 10.00 6.41
C ARG A 237 13.72 11.42 6.79
N ASP A 238 13.81 12.34 5.82
CA ASP A 238 14.14 13.75 6.01
C ASP A 238 13.00 14.59 6.60
N ARG A 239 11.79 14.02 6.75
CA ARG A 239 10.60 14.71 7.26
C ARG A 239 10.25 14.37 8.71
N LEU A 240 11.01 13.47 9.33
CA LEU A 240 10.79 13.08 10.72
C LEU A 240 11.03 14.26 11.66
N ARG A 241 10.24 14.34 12.73
CA ARG A 241 10.37 15.31 13.82
C ARG A 241 10.99 14.63 15.04
N GLY A 242 12.29 14.36 14.96
CA GLY A 242 13.06 13.66 15.99
C GLY A 242 13.43 12.24 15.60
N ALA A 243 14.02 11.49 16.55
CA ALA A 243 14.37 10.10 16.33
C ALA A 243 13.09 9.24 16.35
N PRO A 244 12.91 8.31 15.38
CA PRO A 244 11.74 7.46 15.34
C PRO A 244 11.73 6.47 16.50
N VAL A 245 10.58 6.31 17.15
CA VAL A 245 10.40 5.41 18.30
C VAL A 245 9.34 4.35 17.93
N PRO A 246 9.53 3.06 18.24
CA PRO A 246 8.49 2.06 17.97
C PRO A 246 7.15 2.47 18.57
N VAL A 247 6.05 2.29 17.84
CA VAL A 247 4.72 2.63 18.37
C VAL A 247 4.33 1.67 19.51
N ASP A 248 3.71 2.22 20.55
CA ASP A 248 3.35 1.46 21.76
C ASP A 248 2.14 0.53 21.56
N ALA A 249 1.23 0.89 20.64
CA ALA A 249 -0.01 0.16 20.43
C ALA A 249 -0.55 0.28 19.01
N LEU A 250 -1.16 -0.83 18.57
CA LEU A 250 -2.04 -0.92 17.40
C LEU A 250 -3.28 -1.73 17.81
N PRO A 251 -4.48 -1.40 17.29
CA PRO A 251 -4.76 -0.36 16.30
C PRO A 251 -4.64 1.08 16.86
N HIS A 252 -4.41 2.04 15.97
CA HIS A 252 -4.45 3.47 16.28
C HIS A 252 -5.90 3.91 16.56
N PRO A 253 -6.17 4.89 17.44
CA PRO A 253 -7.54 5.33 17.75
C PRO A 253 -8.36 5.87 16.57
N LEU A 254 -7.71 6.20 15.45
CA LEU A 254 -8.35 6.65 14.20
C LEU A 254 -8.51 5.53 13.17
N ASP A 255 -8.04 4.31 13.47
CA ASP A 255 -8.24 3.16 12.61
C ASP A 255 -9.73 2.81 12.53
N MET A 256 -10.12 2.39 11.34
CA MET A 256 -11.48 1.97 11.03
C MET A 256 -11.41 0.74 10.14
N ALA A 257 -12.14 -0.29 10.51
CA ALA A 257 -12.26 -1.52 9.74
C ALA A 257 -12.61 -1.26 8.26
N ASN A 258 -11.86 -1.88 7.34
CA ASN A 258 -12.15 -1.84 5.90
C ASN A 258 -13.53 -2.41 5.56
N VAL A 259 -13.91 -3.50 6.24
CA VAL A 259 -15.22 -4.14 6.15
C VAL A 259 -15.97 -3.91 7.45
N PRO A 260 -16.98 -3.02 7.49
CA PRO A 260 -17.67 -2.62 8.71
C PRO A 260 -18.30 -3.79 9.47
N ASP A 261 -18.82 -4.79 8.73
CA ASP A 261 -19.54 -5.93 9.29
C ASP A 261 -18.62 -7.07 9.76
N LYS A 262 -17.30 -6.87 9.76
CA LYS A 262 -16.32 -7.87 10.22
C LYS A 262 -15.55 -7.34 11.44
N PRO A 263 -15.10 -8.23 12.34
CA PRO A 263 -14.17 -7.85 13.38
C PRO A 263 -12.94 -7.19 12.77
N ASP A 264 -12.48 -6.10 13.38
CA ASP A 264 -11.19 -5.53 13.05
C ASP A 264 -10.05 -6.37 13.65
N TRP A 265 -8.89 -6.36 13.02
CA TRP A 265 -7.76 -7.19 13.45
C TRP A 265 -6.70 -6.38 14.16
N ILE A 266 -6.41 -6.78 15.39
CA ILE A 266 -5.23 -6.31 16.11
C ILE A 266 -3.99 -6.81 15.36
N CYS A 267 -3.06 -5.91 15.05
CA CYS A 267 -1.76 -6.27 14.49
C CYS A 267 -1.10 -7.41 15.28
N PRO A 268 -0.54 -8.43 14.60
CA PRO A 268 0.19 -9.51 15.24
C PRO A 268 1.25 -8.99 16.25
N PRO A 269 1.49 -9.74 17.35
CA PRO A 269 2.34 -9.27 18.45
C PRO A 269 3.77 -8.89 18.06
N PHE A 270 4.30 -9.37 16.93
CA PHE A 270 5.65 -9.03 16.47
C PHE A 270 5.79 -7.62 15.88
N TRP A 271 4.71 -6.85 15.77
CA TRP A 271 4.72 -5.42 15.43
C TRP A 271 4.43 -4.51 16.64
N LYS A 272 4.26 -5.11 17.82
CA LYS A 272 4.19 -4.40 19.09
C LYS A 272 5.61 -4.39 19.68
N GLY A 273 6.10 -3.20 20.02
CA GLY A 273 7.40 -3.02 20.67
C GLY A 273 7.54 -3.83 21.95
#